data_AF-A0A496U573-F1
#
_entry.id   AF-A0A496U573-F1
#
_cell.length_a   1.000
_cell.length_b   1.000
_cell.length_c   1.000
_cell.angle_alpha   90.00
_cell.angle_beta   90.00
_cell.angle_gamma   90.00
#
_symmetry.space_group_name_H-M   'P 1'
#
loop_
_entity.id
_entity.type
_entity.pdbx_description
1 polymer ?
#
loop_
_entity_poly.entity_id
_entity_poly.type
_entity_poly.pdbx_seq_one_letter_code
_entity_poly.pdbx_strand_id
1 'polypeptide(L)'
;MDGKKMSKKTNLLLLSILFLIISSCAVRKTGRQTEVIKIEPEETLKVDTIKVEKDTLPVTIEDTTKKSTEPEFTFAPQKEEEKKRIFGYRVQIFAFSERERAEAAKEEAQLILDQPVYVEYVPGFDGEYKVRVGDFVSRDEAIKYRDYLRRKGYPDAFIVETYITVH
;
A
#
# COMPACT_ATOMS: atom_id res chain seq x y z
N MET A 1 -43.59 -25.63 -7.78
CA MET A 1 -42.81 -25.19 -8.97
C MET A 1 -43.72 -24.31 -9.80
N ASP A 2 -43.88 -23.05 -9.39
CA ASP A 2 -44.77 -22.11 -10.06
C ASP A 2 -44.03 -21.41 -11.20
N GLY A 3 -44.18 -21.95 -12.40
CA GLY A 3 -43.75 -21.31 -13.64
C GLY A 3 -44.63 -20.09 -13.92
N LYS A 4 -44.31 -18.96 -13.30
CA LYS A 4 -45.00 -17.69 -13.54
C LYS A 4 -44.77 -17.28 -15.00
N LYS A 5 -45.78 -17.49 -15.83
CA LYS A 5 -45.77 -17.16 -17.26
C LYS A 5 -45.63 -15.65 -17.42
N MET A 6 -44.39 -15.19 -17.59
CA MET A 6 -44.10 -13.78 -17.80
C MET A 6 -44.78 -13.30 -19.09
N SER A 7 -45.50 -12.19 -18.99
CA SER A 7 -46.19 -11.58 -20.12
C SER A 7 -45.17 -11.13 -21.16
N LYS A 8 -45.49 -11.26 -22.46
CA LYS A 8 -44.63 -10.75 -23.53
C LYS A 8 -44.35 -9.25 -23.35
N LYS A 9 -45.28 -8.51 -22.73
CA LYS A 9 -45.09 -7.10 -22.37
C LYS A 9 -44.09 -6.90 -21.24
N THR A 10 -44.04 -7.79 -20.24
CA THR A 10 -43.04 -7.70 -19.15
C THR A 10 -41.66 -8.11 -19.65
N ASN A 11 -41.55 -9.10 -20.54
CA ASN A 11 -40.29 -9.43 -21.22
C ASN A 11 -39.82 -8.30 -22.15
N LEU A 12 -40.73 -7.65 -22.88
CA LEU A 12 -40.40 -6.50 -23.73
C LEU A 12 -39.98 -5.28 -22.91
N LEU A 13 -40.63 -5.04 -21.76
CA LEU A 13 -40.26 -3.97 -20.83
C LEU A 13 -38.88 -4.24 -20.20
N LEU A 14 -38.62 -5.48 -19.75
CA LEU A 14 -37.32 -5.89 -19.22
C LEU A 14 -36.20 -5.80 -20.28
N LEU A 15 -36.48 -6.17 -21.52
CA LEU A 15 -35.54 -5.99 -22.64
C LEU A 15 -35.27 -4.52 -22.94
N SER A 16 -36.28 -3.64 -22.86
CA SER A 16 -36.08 -2.20 -23.05
C SER A 16 -35.24 -1.55 -21.94
N ILE A 17 -35.42 -1.98 -20.69
CA ILE A 17 -34.63 -1.53 -19.54
C ILE A 17 -33.18 -2.02 -19.67
N LEU A 18 -32.98 -3.28 -20.09
CA LEU A 18 -31.64 -3.82 -20.33
C LEU A 18 -30.91 -3.07 -21.45
N PHE A 19 -31.62 -2.62 -22.48
CA PHE A 19 -31.04 -1.83 -23.60
C PHE A 19 -30.63 -0.41 -23.17
N LEU A 20 -31.32 0.20 -22.20
CA LEU A 20 -30.98 1.52 -21.68
C LEU A 20 -29.72 1.52 -20.80
N ILE A 21 -29.41 0.40 -20.14
CA ILE A 21 -28.23 0.28 -19.25
C ILE A 21 -26.92 0.15 -20.06
N ILE A 22 -26.96 -0.44 -21.25
CA ILE A 22 -25.77 -0.64 -22.11
C ILE A 22 -25.39 0.60 -22.96
N SER A 23 -26.27 1.60 -23.09
CA SER A 23 -25.96 2.84 -23.82
C SER A 23 -25.28 3.93 -22.99
N SER A 24 -25.05 3.72 -21.69
CA SER A 24 -24.43 4.71 -20.79
C SER A 24 -22.92 4.49 -20.59
N CYS A 25 -22.19 4.25 -21.67
CA CYS A 25 -20.75 4.46 -21.73
C CYS A 25 -20.45 5.75 -22.52
N ALA A 26 -20.67 6.91 -21.89
CA ALA A 26 -20.14 8.16 -22.43
C ALA A 26 -18.63 8.18 -22.17
N VAL A 27 -17.84 7.84 -23.19
CA VAL A 27 -16.40 8.09 -23.24
C VAL A 27 -16.17 9.59 -22.98
N ARG A 28 -15.69 9.92 -21.77
CA ARG A 28 -15.16 11.26 -21.48
C ARG A 28 -13.81 11.37 -22.16
N LYS A 29 -13.78 12.00 -23.35
CA LYS A 29 -12.55 12.53 -23.93
C LYS A 29 -12.11 13.74 -23.10
N THR A 30 -11.39 13.51 -22.00
CA THR A 30 -10.61 14.56 -21.37
C THR A 30 -9.43 14.86 -22.30
N GLY A 31 -9.60 15.89 -23.12
CA GLY A 31 -8.56 16.43 -23.97
C GLY A 31 -7.39 16.91 -23.13
N ARG A 32 -6.24 16.31 -23.37
CA ARG A 32 -4.92 16.75 -22.90
C ARG A 32 -4.63 18.13 -23.52
N GLN A 33 -4.73 19.19 -22.73
CA GLN A 33 -4.06 20.45 -23.07
C GLN A 33 -2.68 20.40 -22.43
N THR A 34 -1.69 20.08 -23.26
CA THR A 34 -0.28 20.30 -22.93
C THR A 34 -0.02 21.77 -23.24
N GLU A 35 -0.10 22.62 -22.23
CA GLU A 35 0.37 23.99 -22.32
C GLU A 35 1.90 23.95 -22.25
N VAL A 36 2.53 24.22 -23.39
CA VAL A 36 3.99 24.27 -23.53
C VAL A 36 4.45 25.55 -22.86
N ILE A 37 4.96 25.45 -21.63
CA ILE A 37 5.65 26.55 -20.97
C ILE A 37 6.95 26.79 -21.74
N LYS A 38 6.97 27.90 -22.47
CA LYS A 38 8.14 28.44 -23.17
C LYS A 38 9.14 28.93 -22.11
N ILE A 39 10.22 28.17 -21.90
CA ILE A 39 11.32 28.60 -21.03
C ILE A 39 12.21 29.53 -21.85
N GLU A 40 12.16 30.81 -21.52
CA GLU A 40 13.09 31.83 -22.00
C GLU A 40 14.26 31.93 -20.99
N PRO A 41 15.53 31.84 -21.42
CA PRO A 41 16.66 31.76 -20.51
C PRO A 41 17.24 33.16 -20.23
N GLU A 42 17.06 33.65 -19.01
CA GLU A 42 17.87 34.73 -18.42
C GLU A 42 17.87 34.55 -16.90
N GLU A 43 18.85 34.95 -16.12
CA GLU A 43 20.28 35.19 -16.28
C GLU A 43 20.85 34.97 -14.86
N THR A 44 22.13 34.66 -14.80
CA THR A 44 22.87 34.35 -13.58
C THR A 44 22.98 35.52 -12.61
N LEU A 45 22.54 35.39 -11.35
CA LEU A 45 23.06 36.21 -10.25
C LEU A 45 23.14 35.43 -8.91
N LYS A 46 24.38 34.99 -8.66
CA LYS A 46 25.15 34.99 -7.39
C LYS A 46 24.60 34.29 -6.14
N VAL A 47 25.29 33.18 -5.88
CA VAL A 47 25.62 32.59 -4.57
C VAL A 47 25.92 33.67 -3.53
N ASP A 48 25.18 33.65 -2.43
CA ASP A 48 25.67 34.15 -1.15
C ASP A 48 25.47 33.09 -0.06
N THR A 49 26.61 32.78 0.54
CA THR A 49 26.92 31.82 1.58
C THR A 49 26.15 32.12 2.86
N ILE A 50 25.30 31.20 3.32
CA ILE A 50 24.81 31.21 4.71
C ILE A 50 25.55 30.15 5.52
N LYS A 51 26.25 30.66 6.52
CA LYS A 51 27.10 30.00 7.50
C LYS A 51 26.40 28.84 8.23
N VAL A 52 27.12 27.73 8.33
CA VAL A 52 26.95 26.70 9.35
C VAL A 52 27.35 27.33 10.69
N GLU A 53 26.41 27.45 11.62
CA GLU A 53 26.69 27.74 13.02
C GLU A 53 26.32 26.50 13.84
N LYS A 54 27.39 25.90 14.36
CA LYS A 54 27.42 24.72 15.20
C LYS A 54 27.58 25.24 16.62
N ASP A 55 26.51 25.16 17.42
CA ASP A 55 26.65 25.23 18.86
C ASP A 55 25.95 24.04 19.52
N THR A 56 26.72 23.44 20.41
CA THR A 56 26.45 22.22 21.17
C THR A 56 26.39 22.58 22.65
N LEU A 57 25.72 21.68 23.41
CA LEU A 57 25.80 21.42 24.86
C LEU A 57 24.71 22.12 25.72
N PRO A 58 24.42 21.63 26.95
CA PRO A 58 23.63 20.42 27.23
C PRO A 58 22.49 20.73 28.25
N VAL A 59 21.43 19.93 28.31
CA VAL A 59 20.48 19.98 29.43
C VAL A 59 20.37 18.59 30.06
N THR A 60 20.95 18.49 31.26
CA THR A 60 20.94 17.32 32.14
C THR A 60 20.11 17.65 33.39
N ILE A 61 19.00 16.92 33.54
CA ILE A 61 18.43 16.20 34.73
C ILE A 61 18.26 17.01 36.04
N GLU A 62 17.09 17.04 36.69
CA GLU A 62 16.69 16.16 37.82
C GLU A 62 15.17 16.33 38.14
N ASP A 63 14.38 15.24 38.14
CA ASP A 63 14.01 14.32 39.25
C ASP A 63 12.73 14.74 39.98
N THR A 64 11.68 13.91 39.88
CA THR A 64 10.80 13.60 41.04
C THR A 64 10.18 12.21 40.85
N THR A 65 10.94 11.22 41.31
CA THR A 65 10.51 10.01 42.02
C THR A 65 9.02 9.94 42.45
N LYS A 66 8.27 8.93 41.94
CA LYS A 66 7.22 8.24 42.72
C LYS A 66 7.24 6.73 42.50
N LYS A 67 7.59 6.06 43.59
CA LYS A 67 7.56 4.64 43.92
C LYS A 67 6.15 4.05 43.78
N SER A 68 5.98 3.00 42.97
CA SER A 68 4.87 2.05 43.12
C SER A 68 5.27 0.66 42.62
N THR A 69 5.04 -0.28 43.51
CA THR A 69 5.27 -1.72 43.56
C THR A 69 5.09 -2.53 42.25
N GLU A 70 6.05 -3.42 42.06
CA GLU A 70 6.23 -4.56 41.15
C GLU A 70 4.98 -5.44 40.90
N PRO A 71 4.82 -5.95 39.66
CA PRO A 71 5.06 -7.39 39.49
C PRO A 71 6.22 -7.66 38.53
N GLU A 72 7.13 -8.52 39.00
CA GLU A 72 8.30 -9.05 38.32
C GLU A 72 7.79 -9.92 37.16
N PHE A 73 7.62 -9.33 35.98
CA PHE A 73 7.39 -10.11 34.78
C PHE A 73 8.73 -10.75 34.42
N THR A 74 8.90 -12.02 34.81
CA THR A 74 10.04 -12.83 34.37
C THR A 74 9.90 -13.04 32.86
N PHE A 75 10.42 -12.10 32.07
CA PHE A 75 10.63 -12.28 30.64
C PHE A 75 11.76 -13.29 30.46
N ALA A 76 11.43 -14.58 30.55
CA ALA A 76 12.29 -15.59 29.97
C ALA A 76 12.55 -15.16 28.50
N PRO A 77 13.80 -15.04 28.05
CA PRO A 77 14.08 -14.73 26.66
C PRO A 77 13.48 -15.85 25.82
N GLN A 78 12.33 -15.60 25.19
CA GLN A 78 11.93 -16.41 24.06
C GLN A 78 13.05 -16.24 23.06
N LYS A 79 13.75 -17.34 22.78
CA LYS A 79 14.76 -17.44 21.73
C LYS A 79 14.03 -17.18 20.41
N GLU A 80 13.82 -15.90 20.11
CA GLU A 80 13.42 -15.42 18.80
C GLU A 80 14.55 -15.85 17.88
N GLU A 81 14.33 -16.91 17.10
CA GLU A 81 15.23 -17.27 16.03
C GLU A 81 15.40 -16.02 15.19
N GLU A 82 16.59 -15.40 15.25
CA GLU A 82 16.91 -14.22 14.46
C GLU A 82 16.83 -14.62 12.98
N LYS A 83 15.64 -14.47 12.42
CA LYS A 83 15.39 -14.67 11.00
C LYS A 83 16.26 -13.68 10.25
N LYS A 84 17.23 -14.21 9.50
CA LYS A 84 18.14 -13.40 8.68
C LYS A 84 17.31 -12.53 7.73
N ARG A 85 17.49 -11.21 7.82
CA ARG A 85 16.88 -10.25 6.91
C ARG A 85 17.89 -9.77 5.90
N ILE A 86 17.49 -9.70 4.65
CA ILE A 86 18.29 -9.14 3.56
C ILE A 86 17.46 -8.10 2.80
N PHE A 87 18.13 -7.21 2.06
CA PHE A 87 17.45 -6.28 1.17
C PHE A 87 16.99 -7.02 -0.10
N GLY A 88 15.74 -6.86 -0.47
CA GLY A 88 15.09 -7.56 -1.59
C GLY A 88 13.80 -6.86 -2.01
N TYR A 89 12.80 -7.63 -2.45
CA TYR A 89 11.59 -7.10 -3.04
C TYR A 89 10.33 -7.77 -2.49
N ARG A 90 9.25 -6.98 -2.41
CA ARG A 90 7.88 -7.47 -2.21
C ARG A 90 6.95 -6.85 -3.24
N VAL A 91 5.76 -7.40 -3.39
CA VAL A 91 4.70 -6.81 -4.22
C VAL A 91 3.60 -6.24 -3.34
N GLN A 92 3.38 -4.94 -3.39
CA GLN A 92 2.25 -4.30 -2.70
C GLN A 92 0.97 -4.54 -3.49
N ILE A 93 -0.11 -4.93 -2.79
CA ILE A 93 -1.43 -5.18 -3.38
C ILE A 93 -2.51 -4.20 -2.90
N PHE A 94 -2.38 -3.66 -1.67
CA PHE A 94 -3.31 -2.67 -1.12
C PHE A 94 -2.61 -1.66 -0.21
N ALA A 95 -3.28 -0.54 0.03
CA ALA A 95 -2.95 0.45 1.05
C ALA A 95 -4.24 0.92 1.73
N PHE A 96 -4.24 0.99 3.05
CA PHE A 96 -5.39 1.43 3.84
C PHE A 96 -4.96 2.44 4.91
N SER A 97 -5.82 3.40 5.23
CA SER A 97 -5.64 4.29 6.38
C SER A 97 -5.96 3.58 7.71
N GLU A 98 -6.80 2.54 7.67
CA GLU A 98 -7.25 1.78 8.84
C GLU A 98 -6.56 0.42 8.92
N ARG A 99 -5.98 0.10 10.08
CA ARG A 99 -5.28 -1.17 10.31
C ARG A 99 -6.19 -2.39 10.11
N GLU A 100 -7.42 -2.33 10.62
CA GLU A 100 -8.36 -3.45 10.58
C GLU A 100 -8.67 -3.88 9.15
N ARG A 101 -8.86 -2.91 8.24
CA ARG A 101 -9.06 -3.19 6.81
C ARG A 101 -7.83 -3.81 6.16
N ALA A 102 -6.63 -3.38 6.54
CA ALA A 102 -5.40 -3.97 6.03
C ALA A 102 -5.19 -5.42 6.49
N GLU A 103 -5.50 -5.72 7.76
CA GLU A 103 -5.41 -7.08 8.29
C GLU A 103 -6.48 -7.99 7.65
N ALA A 104 -7.72 -7.51 7.49
CA ALA A 104 -8.76 -8.25 6.76
C ALA A 104 -8.33 -8.57 5.32
N ALA A 105 -7.80 -7.58 4.59
CA ALA A 105 -7.29 -7.79 3.24
C ALA A 105 -6.09 -8.75 3.19
N LYS A 106 -5.24 -8.76 4.22
CA LYS A 106 -4.17 -9.75 4.35
C LYS A 106 -4.73 -11.15 4.56
N GLU A 107 -5.69 -11.35 5.45
CA GLU A 107 -6.32 -12.65 5.70
C GLU A 107 -6.96 -13.20 4.42
N GLU A 108 -7.72 -12.38 3.70
CA GLU A 108 -8.29 -12.74 2.39
C GLU A 108 -7.21 -13.13 1.38
N ALA A 109 -6.14 -12.34 1.28
CA ALA A 109 -5.03 -12.62 0.38
C ALA A 109 -4.31 -13.94 0.75
N GLN A 110 -4.13 -14.25 2.05
CA GLN A 110 -3.49 -15.47 2.52
C GLN A 110 -4.31 -16.74 2.19
N LEU A 111 -5.62 -16.63 2.03
CA LEU A 111 -6.47 -17.76 1.63
C LEU A 111 -6.30 -18.12 0.14
N ILE A 112 -5.85 -17.17 -0.68
CA ILE A 112 -5.85 -17.29 -2.14
C ILE A 112 -4.42 -17.39 -2.70
N LEU A 113 -3.46 -16.77 -2.02
CA LEU A 113 -2.07 -16.65 -2.47
C LEU A 113 -1.17 -17.64 -1.73
N ASP A 114 -0.20 -18.17 -2.46
CA ASP A 114 0.79 -19.15 -1.98
C ASP A 114 2.04 -18.50 -1.39
N GLN A 115 2.06 -17.18 -1.29
CA GLN A 115 3.18 -16.40 -0.77
C GLN A 115 2.81 -15.74 0.57
N PRO A 116 3.79 -15.52 1.47
CA PRO A 116 3.57 -14.78 2.71
C PRO A 116 2.96 -13.40 2.44
N VAL A 117 2.02 -12.97 3.29
CA VAL A 117 1.38 -11.65 3.20
C VAL A 117 1.60 -10.87 4.48
N TYR A 118 2.00 -9.62 4.33
CA TYR A 118 2.45 -8.74 5.40
C TYR A 118 1.63 -7.46 5.41
N VAL A 119 1.39 -6.93 6.61
CA VAL A 119 0.89 -5.57 6.83
C VAL A 119 2.02 -4.75 7.44
N GLU A 120 2.37 -3.65 6.80
CA GLU A 120 3.44 -2.75 7.22
C GLU A 120 2.90 -1.33 7.33
N TYR A 121 3.03 -0.71 8.50
CA TYR A 121 2.67 0.69 8.69
C TYR A 121 3.80 1.58 8.17
N VAL A 122 3.48 2.47 7.22
CA VAL A 122 4.40 3.46 6.67
C VAL A 122 3.99 4.83 7.24
N PRO A 123 4.80 5.43 8.13
CA PRO A 123 4.48 6.74 8.69
C PRO A 123 4.57 7.84 7.64
N GLY A 124 3.74 8.87 7.79
CA GLY A 124 3.64 10.02 6.90
C GLY A 124 2.50 10.95 7.34
N PHE A 125 2.23 12.02 6.59
CA PHE A 125 1.12 12.94 6.88
C PHE A 125 -0.23 12.20 6.96
N ASP A 126 -0.45 11.25 6.04
CA ASP A 126 -1.64 10.40 5.97
C ASP A 126 -1.34 8.93 6.32
N GLY A 127 -0.35 8.66 7.19
CA GLY A 127 0.25 7.34 7.45
C GLY A 127 -0.62 6.12 7.15
N GLU A 128 -0.09 5.17 6.36
CA GLU A 128 -0.89 4.11 5.74
C GLU A 128 -0.36 2.71 6.10
N TYR A 129 -1.29 1.75 6.18
CA TYR A 129 -1.02 0.32 6.29
C TYR A 129 -0.93 -0.29 4.89
N LYS A 130 0.28 -0.71 4.49
CA LYS A 130 0.56 -1.33 3.19
C LYS A 130 0.46 -2.85 3.30
N VAL A 131 -0.31 -3.47 2.41
CA VAL A 131 -0.41 -4.94 2.30
C VAL A 131 0.54 -5.41 1.21
N ARG A 132 1.54 -6.21 1.58
CA ARG A 132 2.65 -6.64 0.71
C ARG A 132 2.79 -8.15 0.71
N VAL A 133 3.15 -8.73 -0.43
CA VAL A 133 3.19 -10.17 -0.67
C VAL A 133 4.59 -10.64 -1.09
N GLY A 134 4.98 -11.78 -0.56
CA GLY A 134 6.21 -12.52 -0.89
C GLY A 134 7.46 -11.97 -0.23
N ASP A 135 8.56 -12.65 -0.50
CA ASP A 135 9.92 -12.29 -0.12
C ASP A 135 10.84 -12.67 -1.29
N PHE A 136 11.00 -11.76 -2.26
CA PHE A 136 11.71 -12.03 -3.51
C PHE A 136 13.14 -11.47 -3.45
N VAL A 137 14.13 -12.33 -3.66
CA VAL A 137 15.55 -11.91 -3.65
C VAL A 137 15.87 -11.12 -4.92
N SER A 138 15.32 -11.55 -6.06
CA SER A 138 15.55 -10.88 -7.35
C SER A 138 14.35 -10.05 -7.80
N ARG A 139 14.65 -8.96 -8.52
CA ARG A 139 13.60 -8.11 -9.12
C ARG A 139 12.79 -8.86 -10.17
N ASP A 140 13.42 -9.78 -10.91
CA ASP A 140 12.75 -10.56 -11.96
C ASP A 140 11.72 -11.54 -11.40
N GLU A 141 11.97 -12.16 -10.25
CA GLU A 141 10.97 -12.95 -9.53
C GLU A 141 9.79 -12.08 -9.10
N ALA A 142 10.06 -10.90 -8.54
CA ALA A 142 9.02 -9.95 -8.15
C ALA A 142 8.19 -9.45 -9.36
N ILE A 143 8.81 -9.26 -10.53
CA ILE A 143 8.11 -8.92 -11.79
C ILE A 143 7.16 -10.03 -12.19
N LYS A 144 7.65 -11.27 -12.25
CA LYS A 144 6.83 -12.43 -12.63
C LYS A 144 5.64 -12.58 -11.69
N TYR A 145 5.87 -12.41 -10.38
CA TYR A 145 4.81 -12.53 -9.38
C TYR A 145 3.81 -11.36 -9.41
N ARG A 146 4.28 -10.12 -9.59
CA ARG A 146 3.40 -8.96 -9.81
C ARG A 146 2.49 -9.19 -11.02
N ASP A 147 3.02 -9.66 -12.14
CA ASP A 147 2.23 -9.89 -13.34
C ASP A 147 1.22 -11.02 -13.15
N TYR A 148 1.57 -12.04 -12.37
CA TYR A 148 0.63 -13.05 -11.89
C TYR A 148 -0.50 -12.45 -11.05
N LEU A 149 -0.17 -11.63 -10.05
CA LEU A 149 -1.16 -10.94 -9.19
C LEU A 149 -2.10 -10.04 -9.99
N ARG A 150 -1.58 -9.29 -10.96
CA ARG A 150 -2.39 -8.45 -11.86
C ARG A 150 -3.42 -9.25 -12.63
N ARG A 151 -3.06 -10.43 -13.12
CA ARG A 151 -4.00 -11.37 -13.77
C ARG A 151 -4.99 -12.02 -12.81
N LYS A 152 -4.69 -12.03 -11.51
CA LYS A 152 -5.53 -12.61 -10.44
C LYS A 152 -6.48 -11.61 -9.77
N GLY A 153 -6.54 -10.37 -10.24
CA GLY A 153 -7.47 -9.36 -9.71
C GLY A 153 -6.83 -8.26 -8.87
N TYR A 154 -5.49 -8.18 -8.83
CA TYR A 154 -4.76 -7.08 -8.20
C TYR A 154 -4.12 -6.17 -9.26
N PRO A 155 -4.91 -5.41 -10.05
CA PRO A 155 -4.41 -4.66 -11.21
C PRO A 155 -3.37 -3.60 -10.82
N ASP A 156 -3.51 -3.01 -9.64
CA ASP A 156 -2.64 -1.97 -9.12
C ASP A 156 -1.40 -2.52 -8.41
N ALA A 157 -1.18 -3.84 -8.45
CA ALA A 157 -0.02 -4.45 -7.83
C ALA A 157 1.29 -3.86 -8.38
N PHE A 158 2.21 -3.49 -7.48
CA PHE A 158 3.50 -2.93 -7.84
C PHE A 158 4.63 -3.41 -6.91
N ILE A 159 5.85 -3.38 -7.43
CA ILE A 159 7.03 -3.89 -6.74
C ILE A 159 7.61 -2.80 -5.84
N VAL A 160 8.01 -3.18 -4.63
CA VAL A 160 8.72 -2.33 -3.68
C VAL A 160 10.00 -3.02 -3.23
N GLU A 161 11.04 -2.25 -3.02
CA GLU A 161 12.27 -2.70 -2.37
C GLU A 161 12.11 -2.61 -0.85
N THR A 162 12.48 -3.66 -0.13
CA THR A 162 12.36 -3.70 1.34
C THR A 162 13.22 -4.82 1.94
N TYR A 163 13.31 -4.85 3.26
CA TYR A 163 13.91 -5.96 3.98
C TYR A 163 12.96 -7.15 3.99
N ILE A 164 13.43 -8.26 3.43
CA ILE A 164 12.71 -9.53 3.34
C ILE A 164 13.28 -10.55 4.32
N THR A 165 12.46 -11.54 4.66
CA THR A 165 12.90 -12.69 5.44
C THR A 165 13.35 -13.77 4.48
N VAL A 166 14.57 -14.28 4.64
CA VAL A 166 14.99 -15.51 3.95
C VAL A 166 14.69 -16.72 4.83
N HIS A 167 13.94 -17.66 4.26
CA HIS A 167 13.52 -18.91 4.88
C HIS A 167 14.43 -20.07 4.47
#